data_AF-A0A953TV74-F1
#
_entry.id   AF-A0A953TV74-F1
#
_cell.length_a   1.000
_cell.length_b   1.000
_cell.length_c   1.000
_cell.angle_alpha   90.00
_cell.angle_beta   90.00
_cell.angle_gamma   90.00
#
_symmetry.space_group_name_H-M   'P 1'
#
loop_
_entity.id
_entity.type
_entity.pdbx_description
1 polymer ?
#
loop_
_entity_poly.entity_id
_entity_poly.type
_entity_poly.pdbx_seq_one_letter_code
_entity_poly.pdbx_strand_id
1 'polypeptide(L)' 'MADRVWRVRRNHTWIDARIFGVAGPDAGSVELKCYYDGEPIYARRWPTRELALTDADARLKDLLRAGWATHW' A
#
# COMPACT_ATOMS: atom_id res chain seq x y z
N MET A 1 2.29 11.45 8.95
CA MET A 1 1.31 11.66 7.86
C MET A 1 1.22 10.37 7.05
N ALA A 2 0.02 9.97 6.61
CA ALA A 2 -0.19 8.75 5.82
C ALA A 2 -0.44 9.14 4.37
N ASP A 3 0.36 8.60 3.46
CA ASP A 3 0.32 8.90 2.03
C ASP A 3 -0.38 7.76 1.30
N ARG A 4 -1.47 8.04 0.58
CA ARG A 4 -2.16 7.01 -0.22
C ARG A 4 -1.39 6.84 -1.53
N VAL A 5 -0.92 5.62 -1.79
CA VAL A 5 -0.14 5.30 -2.99
C VAL A 5 -1.06 4.97 -4.15
N TRP A 6 -1.97 4.03 -3.95
CA TRP A 6 -2.95 3.62 -4.94
C TRP A 6 -4.18 3.03 -4.26
N ARG A 7 -5.26 2.96 -5.02
CA ARG A 7 -6.47 2.24 -4.66
C ARG A 7 -6.92 1.43 -5.88
N VAL A 8 -7.38 0.21 -5.62
CA VAL A 8 -7.97 -0.64 -6.63
C VAL A 8 -9.35 -1.10 -6.20
N ARG A 9 -10.20 -1.44 -7.17
CA ARG A 9 -11.55 -1.93 -6.95
C ARG A 9 -11.82 -3.19 -7.75
N ARG A 10 -12.56 -4.12 -7.16
CA ARG A 10 -13.11 -5.30 -7.85
C ARG A 10 -14.41 -5.73 -7.19
N ASN A 11 -15.47 -5.97 -7.96
CA ASN A 11 -16.76 -6.50 -7.47
C ASN A 11 -17.24 -5.85 -6.15
N HIS A 12 -17.34 -4.51 -6.15
CA HIS A 12 -17.75 -3.71 -4.97
C HIS A 12 -16.78 -3.70 -3.78
N THR A 13 -15.67 -4.41 -3.85
CA THR A 13 -14.62 -4.43 -2.82
C THR A 13 -13.46 -3.53 -3.21
N TRP A 14 -12.78 -2.98 -2.21
CA TRP A 14 -11.71 -2.00 -2.39
C TRP A 14 -10.43 -2.49 -1.74
N ILE A 15 -9.29 -2.24 -2.38
CA ILE A 15 -7.98 -2.36 -1.74
C ILE A 15 -7.28 -1.02 -1.80
N ASP A 16 -6.92 -0.46 -0.64
CA ASP A 16 -6.10 0.74 -0.55
C ASP A 16 -4.67 0.37 -0.16
N ALA A 17 -3.66 0.91 -0.85
CA ALA A 17 -2.30 0.93 -0.35
C ALA A 17 -1.94 2.29 0.23
N ARG A 18 -1.40 2.29 1.45
CA ARG A 18 -1.00 3.50 2.17
C ARG A 18 0.39 3.33 2.77
N ILE A 19 1.21 4.35 2.64
CA ILE A 19 2.53 4.42 3.27
C ILE A 19 2.43 5.33 4.49
N PHE A 20 2.91 4.85 5.62
CA PHE A 20 2.98 5.59 6.87
C PHE A 20 4.45 5.87 7.16
N GLY A 21 4.80 7.15 7.33
CA GLY A 21 6.10 7.48 7.92
C GLY A 21 6.15 7.01 9.38
N VAL A 22 7.22 6.33 9.77
CA VAL A 22 7.44 5.94 11.17
C VAL A 22 8.10 7.13 11.88
N ALA A 23 7.51 7.58 12.99
CA ALA A 23 8.13 8.58 13.86
C ALA A 23 8.86 7.87 15.02
N GLY A 24 10.00 8.40 15.45
CA GLY A 24 10.80 7.84 16.55
C GLY A 24 12.25 7.55 16.14
N PRO A 25 12.97 6.64 16.84
CA PRO A 25 14.37 6.32 16.52
C PRO A 25 14.57 5.76 15.11
N ASP A 26 13.50 5.23 14.51
CA ASP A 26 13.44 4.76 13.12
C ASP A 26 12.86 5.81 12.14
N ALA A 27 13.12 7.11 12.37
CA ALA A 27 12.57 8.21 11.57
C ALA A 27 12.89 8.17 10.05
N GLY A 28 13.70 7.22 9.58
CA GLY A 28 13.95 6.96 8.15
C GLY A 28 13.06 5.87 7.55
N SER A 29 12.45 5.02 8.38
CA SER A 29 11.67 3.86 7.95
C SER A 29 10.23 4.26 7.63
N VAL A 30 9.63 3.51 6.71
CA VAL A 30 8.22 3.65 6.35
C VAL A 30 7.51 2.32 6.48
N GLU A 31 6.20 2.36 6.69
CA GLU A 31 5.35 1.19 6.79
C GLU A 31 4.32 1.21 5.67
N LEU A 32 4.37 0.22 4.77
CA LEU A 32 3.36 0.00 3.75
C LEU A 32 2.25 -0.86 4.35
N LYS A 33 1.01 -0.37 4.29
CA LYS A 33 -0.17 -1.15 4.65
C LYS A 33 -1.15 -1.22 3.49
N CYS A 34 -1.69 -2.41 3.25
CA CYS A 34 -2.81 -2.60 2.35
C CYS A 34 -4.08 -2.89 3.17
N TYR A 35 -5.16 -2.20 2.83
CA TYR A 35 -6.46 -2.35 3.46
C TYR A 35 -7.44 -2.94 2.46
N TYR A 36 -8.07 -4.05 2.79
CA TYR A 36 -9.18 -4.62 2.04
C TYR A 36 -10.47 -4.19 2.72
N ASP A 37 -11.28 -3.39 2.04
CA ASP A 37 -12.54 -2.84 2.56
C ASP A 37 -12.41 -2.14 3.94
N GLY A 38 -11.24 -1.56 4.20
CA GLY A 38 -10.92 -0.91 5.48
C GLY A 38 -10.20 -1.79 6.51
N GLU A 39 -10.10 -3.10 6.27
CA GLU A 39 -9.37 -4.03 7.14
C GLU A 39 -7.92 -4.22 6.67
N PRO A 40 -6.92 -4.08 7.56
CA PRO A 40 -5.51 -4.26 7.18
C PRO A 40 -5.21 -5.72 6.86
N ILE A 41 -5.02 -6.05 5.58
CA ILE A 41 -4.66 -7.40 5.12
C ILE A 41 -3.15 -7.60 4.93
N TYR A 42 -2.40 -6.51 4.87
CA TYR A 42 -0.96 -6.55 4.73
C TYR A 42 -0.34 -5.34 5.42
N ALA A 43 0.74 -5.57 6.16
CA ALA A 43 1.55 -4.52 6.75
C ALA A 43 3.01 -4.96 6.70
N ARG A 44 3.87 -4.12 6.13
CA ARG A 44 5.31 -4.38 6.08
C ARG A 44 6.10 -3.09 6.24
N ARG A 45 7.14 -3.15 7.06
CA ARG A 45 8.10 -2.05 7.23
C ARG A 45 9.21 -2.15 6.20
N TRP A 46 9.60 -0.99 5.71
CA TRP A 46 10.66 -0.78 4.75
C TRP A 46 11.61 0.31 5.27
N PRO A 47 12.92 0.16 5.04
CA PRO A 47 13.91 1.13 5.52
C PRO A 47 13.89 2.44 4.73
N THR A 48 13.30 2.46 3.52
CA THR A 48 13.14 3.68 2.71
C THR A 48 11.78 3.73 2.03
N ARG A 49 11.32 4.95 1.73
CA ARG A 49 10.07 5.18 0.97
C ARG A 49 10.12 4.57 -0.42
N GLU A 50 11.26 4.64 -1.09
CA GLU A 50 11.44 4.11 -2.44
C GLU A 50 11.21 2.60 -2.49
N LEU A 51 11.75 1.85 -1.51
CA LEU A 51 11.53 0.40 -1.42
C LEU A 51 10.07 0.06 -1.16
N ALA A 52 9.39 0.82 -0.31
CA ALA A 52 7.95 0.65 -0.08
C ALA A 52 7.13 0.94 -1.34
N LEU A 53 7.51 1.95 -2.12
CA LEU A 53 6.86 2.26 -3.40
C LEU A 53 7.10 1.14 -4.43
N THR A 54 8.30 0.56 -4.48
CA THR A 54 8.59 -0.59 -5.35
C THR A 54 7.74 -1.82 -4.98
N ASP A 55 7.61 -2.16 -3.69
CA ASP A 55 6.73 -3.25 -3.24
C ASP A 55 5.25 -2.95 -3.55
N ALA A 56 4.84 -1.70 -3.34
CA ALA A 56 3.49 -1.26 -3.66
C ALA A 56 3.18 -1.35 -5.16
N ASP A 57 4.11 -0.96 -6.04
CA ASP A 57 3.97 -1.09 -7.50
C ASP A 57 3.94 -2.55 -7.95
N ALA A 58 4.79 -3.40 -7.38
CA ALA A 58 4.79 -4.83 -7.65
C ALA A 58 3.44 -5.48 -7.30
N ARG A 59 2.87 -5.12 -6.13
CA ARG A 59 1.54 -5.56 -5.70
C ARG A 59 0.43 -5.01 -6.59
N LEU A 60 0.53 -3.75 -7.01
CA LEU A 60 -0.42 -3.17 -7.94
C LEU A 60 -0.45 -3.95 -9.25
N LYS A 61 0.71 -4.28 -9.81
CA LYS A 61 0.82 -5.10 -11.03
C LYS A 61 0.20 -6.49 -10.85
N ASP A 62 0.41 -7.13 -9.70
CA ASP A 62 -0.21 -8.42 -9.38
C ASP A 62 -1.75 -8.32 -9.30
N LEU A 63 -2.26 -7.30 -8.63
CA LEU A 63 -3.70 -7.03 -8.53
C LEU A 63 -4.33 -6.73 -9.90
N LEU A 64 -3.66 -5.89 -10.71
CA LEU A 64 -4.08 -5.61 -12.08
C LEU A 64 -4.16 -6.89 -12.92
N ARG A 65 -3.16 -7.78 -12.81
CA ARG A 65 -3.17 -9.10 -13.47
C ARG A 65 -4.28 -10.01 -12.95
N ALA A 66 -4.61 -9.93 -11.67
CA ALA A 66 -5.72 -10.66 -11.05
C ALA A 66 -7.11 -10.07 -11.38
N GLY A 67 -7.18 -9.01 -12.21
CA GLY A 67 -8.43 -8.40 -12.67
C GLY A 67 -8.98 -7.31 -11.75
N TRP A 68 -8.15 -6.74 -10.88
CA TRP A 68 -8.49 -5.52 -10.16
C TRP A 68 -8.27 -4.30 -11.05
N ALA A 69 -9.11 -3.27 -10.90
CA ALA A 69 -8.97 -2.02 -11.65
C ALA A 69 -8.48 -0.89 -10.73
N THR A 70 -7.55 -0.07 -11.22
CA THR A 70 -7.13 1.15 -10.51
C THR A 70 -8.29 2.14 -10.40
N HIS A 71 -8.42 2.73 -9.23
CA HIS A 71 -9.41 3.76 -8.95
C HIS A 71 -8.75 4.85 -8.12
N TRP A 72 -8.50 5.99 -8.74
CA TRP A 72 -7.89 7.16 -8.11
C TRP A 72 -8.90 7.91 -7.24
#